data_AF-A0A087RPM3-F1
#
_entry.id   AF-A0A087RPM3-F1
#
_cell.length_a   1.000
_cell.length_b   1.000
_cell.length_c   1.000
_cell.angle_alpha   90.00
_cell.angle_beta   90.00
_cell.angle_gamma   90.00
#
_symmetry.space_group_name_H-M   'P 1'
#
loop_
_entity.id
_entity.type
_entity.pdbx_description
1 polymer ?
#
loop_
_entity_poly.entity_id
_entity_poly.type
_entity_poly.pdbx_seq_one_letter_code
_entity_poly.pdbx_strand_id
1 'polypeptide(L)'
;MSQNGNGLLEYIPGSHTLLVQKNSSPPLEGFEENIRESIHEYAENSKSDVEKGNNFLQWILTRVFEATEDDAADAIVDGANDLGIDAYLPVDFSDNTVRLFQSKYGTSHS
;
A
#
# COMPACT_ATOMS: atom_id res chain seq x y z
N MET A 1 -7.87 -31.56 23.35
CA MET A 1 -7.29 -30.98 22.13
C MET A 1 -7.54 -29.49 22.18
N SER A 2 -6.54 -28.67 22.51
CA SER A 2 -6.70 -27.22 22.57
C SER A 2 -6.94 -26.70 21.17
N GLN A 3 -8.01 -25.94 20.95
CA GLN A 3 -8.20 -25.26 19.69
C GLN A 3 -7.17 -24.14 19.59
N ASN A 4 -6.22 -24.25 18.67
CA ASN A 4 -5.27 -23.18 18.37
C ASN A 4 -6.06 -21.94 17.93
N GLY A 5 -6.04 -20.88 18.74
CA GLY A 5 -6.79 -19.64 18.51
C GLY A 5 -6.36 -18.82 17.28
N ASN A 6 -5.31 -19.28 16.58
CA ASN A 6 -4.73 -18.60 15.43
C ASN A 6 -5.11 -19.25 14.07
N GLY A 7 -5.75 -20.42 14.08
CA GLY A 7 -6.30 -21.06 12.87
C GLY A 7 -5.29 -21.29 11.75
N LEU A 8 -5.78 -21.41 10.50
CA LEU A 8 -4.97 -21.69 9.30
C LEU A 8 -3.88 -20.66 8.98
N LEU A 9 -3.99 -19.45 9.55
CA LEU A 9 -3.05 -18.37 9.30
C LEU A 9 -1.64 -18.74 9.76
N GLU A 10 -1.47 -19.57 10.80
CA GLU A 10 -0.14 -19.96 11.30
C GLU A 10 0.71 -20.76 10.29
N TYR A 11 0.10 -21.30 9.23
CA TYR A 11 0.77 -22.14 8.23
C TYR A 11 1.12 -21.41 6.93
N ILE A 12 0.74 -20.13 6.77
CA ILE A 12 1.01 -19.36 5.55
C ILE A 12 2.32 -18.59 5.72
N PRO A 13 3.37 -18.86 4.93
CA PRO A 13 4.61 -18.08 4.98
C PRO A 13 4.31 -16.58 4.74
N GLY A 14 4.70 -15.72 5.68
CA GLY A 14 4.44 -14.26 5.63
C GLY A 14 3.17 -13.77 6.32
N SER A 15 2.29 -14.66 6.79
CA SER A 15 1.07 -14.29 7.54
C SER A 15 1.35 -13.84 8.98
N HIS A 16 2.57 -14.04 9.47
CA HIS A 16 2.97 -13.66 10.83
C HIS A 16 2.67 -12.19 11.13
N THR A 17 2.80 -11.31 10.14
CA THR A 17 2.46 -9.88 10.25
C THR A 17 0.98 -9.64 10.56
N LEU A 18 0.08 -10.45 9.97
CA LEU A 18 -1.36 -10.39 10.20
C LEU A 18 -1.72 -10.91 11.60
N LEU A 19 -1.01 -11.92 12.09
CA LEU A 19 -1.16 -12.43 13.46
C LEU A 19 -0.62 -11.44 14.50
N VAL A 20 0.43 -10.68 14.17
CA VAL A 20 0.99 -9.62 15.01
C VAL A 20 0.02 -8.43 15.10
N GLN A 21 -0.63 -8.03 14.00
CA GLN A 21 -1.68 -7.00 14.01
C GLN A 21 -2.89 -7.37 14.87
N LYS A 22 -3.30 -8.66 14.88
CA LYS A 22 -4.42 -9.11 15.72
C LYS A 22 -4.14 -8.93 17.22
N ASN A 23 -2.86 -8.93 17.60
CA ASN A 23 -2.41 -8.84 18.99
C ASN A 23 -1.82 -7.46 19.35
N SER A 24 -1.82 -6.50 18.43
CA SER A 24 -1.33 -5.16 18.70
C SER A 24 -2.36 -4.31 19.45
N SER A 25 -1.87 -3.42 20.31
CA SER A 25 -2.68 -2.35 20.87
C SER A 25 -3.36 -1.55 19.76
N PRO A 26 -4.60 -1.07 19.96
CA PRO A 26 -5.26 -0.23 18.98
C PRO A 26 -4.40 1.01 18.69
N PRO A 27 -4.51 1.59 17.47
CA PRO A 27 -3.86 2.84 17.14
C PRO A 27 -4.20 3.95 18.15
N LEU A 28 -3.35 4.98 18.21
CA LEU A 28 -3.66 6.18 18.99
C LEU A 28 -4.99 6.79 18.54
N GLU A 29 -5.71 7.40 19.48
CA GLU A 29 -6.95 8.11 19.18
C GLU A 29 -6.71 9.17 18.09
N GLY A 30 -7.58 9.19 17.09
CA GLY A 30 -7.47 10.10 15.94
C GLY A 30 -6.51 9.64 14.83
N PHE A 31 -5.76 8.56 15.01
CA PHE A 31 -4.85 8.06 13.97
C PHE A 31 -5.59 7.66 12.68
N GLU A 32 -6.65 6.87 12.79
CA GLU A 32 -7.42 6.42 11.63
C GLU A 32 -8.07 7.58 10.86
N GLU A 33 -8.59 8.57 11.60
CA GLU A 33 -9.19 9.78 11.02
C GLU A 33 -8.13 10.59 10.29
N ASN A 34 -6.96 10.82 10.90
CA ASN A 34 -5.87 11.54 10.29
C ASN A 34 -5.35 10.88 9.01
N ILE A 35 -5.23 9.55 8.99
CA ILE A 35 -4.83 8.81 7.78
C ILE A 35 -5.89 8.96 6.69
N ARG A 36 -7.17 8.84 7.04
CA ARG A 36 -8.27 9.00 6.06
C ARG A 36 -8.31 10.41 5.48
N GLU A 37 -8.17 11.44 6.31
CA GLU A 37 -8.11 12.84 5.88
C GLU A 37 -6.91 13.06 4.97
N SER A 38 -5.73 12.56 5.34
CA SER A 38 -4.52 12.68 4.53
C SER A 38 -4.68 12.04 3.14
N ILE A 39 -5.25 10.84 3.05
CA ILE A 39 -5.54 10.18 1.77
C ILE A 39 -6.53 11.02 0.96
N HIS A 40 -7.60 11.50 1.60
CA HIS A 40 -8.63 12.29 0.95
C HIS A 40 -8.07 13.59 0.37
N GLU A 41 -7.23 14.30 1.12
CA GLU A 41 -6.56 15.53 0.65
C GLU A 41 -5.66 15.28 -0.57
N TYR A 42 -4.99 14.12 -0.61
CA TYR A 42 -4.07 13.76 -1.69
C TYR A 42 -4.79 13.25 -2.95
N ALA A 43 -5.78 12.38 -2.77
CA ALA A 43 -6.45 11.70 -3.87
C ALA A 43 -7.74 12.39 -4.33
N GLU A 44 -8.63 12.77 -3.41
CA GLU A 44 -10.02 13.14 -3.75
C GLU A 44 -10.14 14.51 -4.45
N ASN A 45 -9.15 15.39 -4.27
CA ASN A 45 -9.12 16.72 -4.85
C ASN A 45 -8.91 16.73 -6.39
N SER A 46 -8.60 15.58 -7.00
CA SER A 46 -8.43 15.43 -8.45
C SER A 46 -9.77 15.39 -9.20
N LYS A 47 -9.75 15.81 -10.47
CA LYS A 47 -10.91 15.88 -11.36
C LYS A 47 -11.18 14.59 -12.15
N SER A 48 -10.25 13.64 -12.21
CA SER A 48 -10.40 12.43 -13.01
C SER A 48 -10.11 11.17 -12.21
N ASP A 49 -10.84 10.09 -12.48
CA ASP A 49 -10.67 8.83 -11.75
C ASP A 49 -9.24 8.28 -11.89
N VAL A 50 -8.62 8.42 -13.06
CA VAL A 50 -7.22 8.00 -13.30
C VAL A 50 -6.26 8.78 -12.40
N GLU A 51 -6.38 10.10 -12.35
CA GLU A 51 -5.52 10.94 -11.50
C GLU A 51 -5.79 10.70 -10.01
N LYS A 52 -7.02 10.38 -9.59
CA LYS A 52 -7.32 9.92 -8.23
C LYS A 52 -6.59 8.62 -7.89
N GLY A 53 -6.57 7.66 -8.81
CA GLY A 53 -5.84 6.39 -8.66
C GLY A 53 -4.34 6.63 -8.52
N ASN A 54 -3.77 7.42 -9.42
CA ASN A 54 -2.35 7.77 -9.40
C ASN A 54 -1.93 8.52 -8.13
N ASN A 55 -2.71 9.50 -7.69
CA ASN A 55 -2.42 10.24 -6.46
C ASN A 55 -2.47 9.32 -5.23
N PHE A 56 -3.40 8.37 -5.20
CA PHE A 56 -3.45 7.38 -4.12
C PHE A 56 -2.23 6.46 -4.12
N LEU A 57 -1.80 5.99 -5.29
CA LEU A 57 -0.57 5.21 -5.43
C LEU A 57 0.65 5.99 -4.93
N GLN A 58 0.82 7.25 -5.34
CA GLN A 58 1.90 8.11 -4.86
C GLN A 58 1.85 8.32 -3.33
N TRP A 59 0.67 8.50 -2.76
CA TRP A 59 0.51 8.60 -1.31
C TRP A 59 1.00 7.34 -0.60
N ILE A 60 0.68 6.15 -1.11
CA ILE A 60 1.16 4.88 -0.57
C ILE A 60 2.70 4.79 -0.66
N LEU A 61 3.27 5.05 -1.84
CA LEU A 61 4.71 4.94 -2.06
C LEU A 61 5.50 5.88 -1.14
N THR A 62 5.03 7.11 -0.94
CA THR A 62 5.71 8.13 -0.12
C THR A 62 5.46 7.97 1.38
N ARG A 63 4.24 7.64 1.81
CA ARG A 63 3.87 7.61 3.24
C ARG A 63 4.04 6.26 3.90
N VAL A 64 3.91 5.17 3.15
CA VAL A 64 4.01 3.79 3.68
C VAL A 64 5.36 3.17 3.37
N PHE A 65 5.90 3.45 2.18
CA PHE A 65 7.18 2.89 1.73
C PHE A 65 8.33 3.90 1.78
N GLU A 66 8.06 5.12 2.24
CA GLU A 66 9.06 6.17 2.47
C GLU A 66 9.91 6.49 1.22
N ALA A 67 9.35 6.25 0.02
CA ALA A 67 9.97 6.68 -1.22
C ALA A 67 9.97 8.22 -1.28
N THR A 68 11.02 8.80 -1.89
CA THR A 68 10.99 10.22 -2.20
C THR A 68 9.91 10.51 -3.25
N GLU A 69 9.45 11.75 -3.36
CA GLU A 69 8.42 12.11 -4.37
C GLU A 69 8.92 11.81 -5.80
N ASP A 70 10.20 12.07 -6.07
CA ASP A 70 10.84 11.76 -7.36
C ASP A 70 10.89 10.24 -7.60
N ASP A 71 11.36 9.45 -6.62
CA ASP A 71 11.41 7.99 -6.75
C ASP A 71 10.02 7.37 -6.90
N ALA A 72 9.01 7.92 -6.21
CA ALA A 72 7.63 7.46 -6.31
C ALA A 72 7.04 7.74 -7.69
N ALA A 73 7.38 8.87 -8.31
CA ALA A 73 6.97 9.18 -9.68
C ALA A 73 7.64 8.27 -10.70
N ASP A 74 8.94 8.02 -10.55
CA ASP A 74 9.71 7.13 -11.44
C ASP A 74 9.34 5.64 -11.29
N ALA A 75 8.81 5.25 -10.12
CA ALA A 75 8.36 3.90 -9.83
C ALA A 75 7.05 3.52 -10.54
N ILE A 76 6.23 4.51 -10.93
CA ILE A 76 4.93 4.28 -11.56
C ILE A 76 5.13 3.82 -13.00
N VAL A 77 4.43 2.75 -13.36
CA VAL A 77 4.48 2.16 -14.69
C VAL A 77 3.11 2.31 -15.32
N ASP A 78 2.99 3.23 -16.27
CA ASP A 78 1.78 3.41 -17.07
C ASP A 78 2.05 2.90 -18.49
N GLY A 79 1.32 1.87 -18.92
CA GLY A 79 1.35 1.43 -20.31
C GLY A 79 0.61 0.14 -20.59
N ALA A 80 0.12 -0.01 -21.82
CA ALA A 80 -0.73 -1.13 -22.25
C ALA A 80 -0.14 -2.56 -22.07
N ASN A 81 1.13 -2.69 -21.67
CA ASN A 81 1.84 -3.96 -21.46
C ASN A 81 2.31 -4.15 -20.01
N ASP A 82 1.80 -3.38 -19.06
CA ASP A 82 2.15 -3.46 -17.63
C ASP A 82 1.59 -4.72 -16.93
N LEU A 83 0.65 -5.42 -17.57
CA LEU A 83 -0.03 -6.60 -17.05
C LEU A 83 -0.69 -6.36 -15.68
N GLY A 84 -1.13 -5.13 -15.41
CA GLY A 84 -1.80 -4.72 -14.17
C GLY A 84 -0.87 -4.44 -12.99
N ILE A 85 0.41 -4.16 -13.27
CA ILE A 85 1.38 -3.64 -12.29
C ILE A 85 1.41 -2.12 -12.45
N ASP A 86 1.03 -1.41 -11.40
CA ASP A 86 0.92 0.06 -11.44
C ASP A 86 2.21 0.74 -11.00
N ALA A 87 3.02 0.08 -10.18
CA ALA A 87 4.37 0.55 -9.82
C ALA A 87 5.30 -0.58 -9.41
N TYR A 88 6.60 -0.32 -9.44
CA TYR A 88 7.61 -1.15 -8.80
C TYR A 88 8.64 -0.31 -8.05
N LEU A 89 8.98 -0.72 -6.83
CA LEU A 89 10.09 -0.13 -6.07
C LEU A 89 11.20 -1.16 -5.91
N PRO A 90 12.44 -0.85 -6.31
CA PRO A 90 13.60 -1.59 -5.83
C PRO A 90 13.73 -1.33 -4.33
N VAL A 91 13.60 -2.38 -3.51
CA VAL A 91 14.05 -2.28 -2.12
C VAL A 91 15.56 -2.13 -2.20
N ASP A 92 16.11 -1.15 -1.47
CA ASP A 92 17.54 -0.86 -1.31
C ASP A 92 18.45 -1.93 -1.95
N PHE A 93 19.34 -1.54 -2.87
CA PHE A 93 20.14 -2.44 -3.74
C PHE A 93 20.86 -3.60 -3.01
N SER A 94 20.93 -3.55 -1.69
CA SER A 94 21.38 -4.61 -0.78
C SER A 94 20.44 -5.83 -0.68
N ASP A 95 19.13 -5.66 -0.89
CA ASP A 95 18.11 -6.65 -0.49
C ASP A 95 17.64 -7.60 -1.61
N ASN A 96 18.18 -7.48 -2.83
CA ASN A 96 17.89 -8.34 -4.00
C ASN A 96 16.38 -8.67 -4.19
N THR A 97 15.50 -7.73 -3.81
CA THR A 97 14.04 -7.86 -3.85
C THR A 97 13.43 -6.66 -4.54
N VAL A 98 12.40 -6.92 -5.33
CA VAL A 98 11.55 -5.89 -5.95
C VAL A 98 10.16 -5.97 -5.34
N ARG A 99 9.58 -4.81 -5.02
CA ARG A 99 8.17 -4.71 -4.60
C ARG A 99 7.36 -4.29 -5.81
N LEU A 100 6.32 -5.07 -6.11
CA LEU A 100 5.36 -4.78 -7.18
C LEU A 100 4.06 -4.30 -6.54
N PHE A 101 3.46 -3.29 -7.13
CA PHE A 101 2.24 -2.66 -6.63
C PHE A 101 1.13 -2.80 -7.65
N GLN A 102 -0.04 -3.17 -7.15
CA GLN A 102 -1.31 -2.98 -7.82
C GLN A 102 -2.20 -2.21 -6.84
N SER A 103 -2.81 -1.12 -7.30
CA SER A 103 -3.48 -0.14 -6.49
C SER A 103 -4.88 0.14 -7.03
N LYS A 104 -5.78 0.46 -6.10
CA LYS A 104 -7.14 0.89 -6.42
C LYS A 104 -7.64 1.80 -5.33
N TYR A 105 -8.22 2.93 -5.72
CA TYR A 105 -8.87 3.87 -4.81
C TYR A 105 -10.37 3.95 -5.12
N GLY A 106 -11.19 3.26 -4.33
CA GLY A 106 -12.62 3.15 -4.61
C GLY A 106 -12.89 2.41 -5.93
N THR A 107 -13.44 3.10 -6.93
CA THR A 107 -13.60 2.61 -8.31
C THR A 107 -12.46 3.03 -9.25
N SER A 108 -11.59 3.92 -8.80
CA SER A 108 -10.49 4.48 -9.56
C SER A 108 -9.29 3.54 -9.59
N HIS A 109 -8.71 3.39 -10.78
CA HIS A 109 -7.46 2.67 -11.02
C HIS A 109 -6.36 3.71 -11.31
N SER A 110 -5.15 3.43 -10.85
CA SER A 110 -3.93 4.12 -11.32
C SER A 110 -3.61 3.67 -12.73
#